data_AF-A0AAP3GXF2-F1
#
_entry.id   AF-A0AAP3GXF2-F1
#
_cell.length_a   1.000
_cell.length_b   1.000
_cell.length_c   1.000
_cell.angle_alpha   90.00
_cell.angle_beta   90.00
_cell.angle_gamma   90.00
#
_symmetry.space_group_name_H-M   'P 1'
#
loop_
_entity.id
_entity.type
_entity.pdbx_description
1 polymer ?
#
loop_
_entity_poly.entity_id
_entity_poly.type
_entity_poly.pdbx_seq_one_letter_code
_entity_poly.pdbx_strand_id
1 'polypeptide(L)'
;MALFKKNKKQNIDNSKDSSVNSTEKSSSKIQTKSSIFKLFHIKDLKKEIVDLTKENQLLKEKADIRLSIKQMQPEQLDNLIKDKNEELNKLDTIIIQKKDKIKNHDKKIARLTSRLKELNAKIIDVSDEIKYESYGLYKPKYNFANSSTYKGKLSEIRANQKLMIKNEVAAEIIHQMTLNDSVSQGKKLQKKNIKQLLRSFNGECEAAINKVTKSNFTTIEKRINRSFEQLNKLNEENSIRITAEYLDSKIDEARLALEYALKKEEEKEILREQRQREQEERQLQRELENERKKYEKDESHFQKAERLVEEKIKQTTNESELISLKNELQQLQAKLATIQEKKEKLENRAANPTAGYVYIISNVGSFGKDIYKIGVTRRLDPMDRINELGSASVPFKFDVHALIFSDQAYQLEAELHNYFDKQRINKVNRRKEYFNITINEIKKVLKEHKDLTFDFHEVPEASEYRDSLLIEKNN
;
A
#
# COMPACT_ATOMS: atom_id res chain seq x y z
N MET A 1 -42.41 16.70 51.11
CA MET A 1 -41.92 16.46 52.48
C MET A 1 -41.64 17.83 53.09
N ALA A 2 -42.43 18.19 54.12
CA ALA A 2 -42.36 19.30 55.10
C ALA A 2 -41.77 20.68 54.70
N LEU A 3 -42.48 21.83 54.74
CA LEU A 3 -43.16 22.57 55.84
C LEU A 3 -42.25 23.21 56.91
N PHE A 4 -42.68 24.41 57.35
CA PHE A 4 -42.26 25.28 58.49
C PHE A 4 -41.25 26.40 58.16
N LYS A 5 -41.56 27.71 58.14
CA LYS A 5 -42.52 28.63 58.82
C LYS A 5 -42.15 28.96 60.29
N LYS A 6 -41.95 30.27 60.55
CA LYS A 6 -42.08 31.03 61.83
C LYS A 6 -40.97 30.80 62.88
N ASN A 7 -40.56 31.72 63.78
CA ASN A 7 -41.00 33.06 64.17
C ASN A 7 -40.01 33.64 65.23
N LYS A 8 -39.98 34.99 65.33
CA LYS A 8 -39.95 35.87 66.53
C LYS A 8 -38.77 35.89 67.53
N LYS A 9 -38.29 37.14 67.71
CA LYS A 9 -38.13 37.96 68.94
C LYS A 9 -37.43 37.35 70.16
N GLN A 10 -36.41 38.06 70.68
CA GLN A 10 -36.55 38.95 71.86
C GLN A 10 -35.23 39.70 72.19
N ASN A 11 -35.39 40.98 72.52
CA ASN A 11 -34.45 41.80 73.30
C ASN A 11 -34.27 41.20 74.70
N ILE A 12 -33.11 41.44 75.34
CA ILE A 12 -32.98 42.17 76.62
C ILE A 12 -31.49 42.46 76.91
N ASP A 13 -31.34 43.59 77.59
CA ASP A 13 -30.20 44.40 78.00
C ASP A 13 -29.10 43.82 78.90
N ASN A 14 -27.99 44.60 78.90
CA ASN A 14 -27.17 45.06 80.04
C ASN A 14 -25.97 44.24 80.60
N SER A 15 -24.79 44.72 80.18
CA SER A 15 -23.82 45.47 81.01
C SER A 15 -22.68 44.77 81.77
N LYS A 16 -21.55 45.50 81.76
CA LYS A 16 -20.32 45.47 82.59
C LYS A 16 -19.20 44.54 82.11
N ASP A 17 -18.14 45.11 81.52
CA ASP A 17 -16.92 45.63 82.20
C ASP A 17 -16.15 44.48 82.87
N SER A 18 -14.86 44.23 82.62
CA SER A 18 -13.80 45.11 82.17
C SER A 18 -12.51 44.30 81.98
N SER A 19 -11.67 44.72 81.00
CA SER A 19 -10.20 44.76 81.12
C SER A 19 -9.47 43.39 80.96
N VAL A 20 -8.35 43.17 80.25
CA VAL A 20 -7.29 44.02 79.68
C VAL A 20 -6.44 43.14 78.72
N ASN A 21 -5.96 43.75 77.62
CA ASN A 21 -4.81 43.39 76.77
C ASN A 21 -4.80 42.12 75.91
N SER A 22 -5.30 42.21 74.66
CA SER A 22 -4.69 41.57 73.48
C SER A 22 -5.33 41.99 72.13
N THR A 23 -5.33 43.28 71.73
CA THR A 23 -6.06 43.67 70.49
C THR A 23 -5.50 44.85 69.69
N GLU A 24 -4.18 44.98 69.52
CA GLU A 24 -3.62 45.94 68.55
C GLU A 24 -3.56 45.42 67.10
N LYS A 25 -4.14 44.24 66.81
CA LYS A 25 -4.37 43.73 65.44
C LYS A 25 -5.86 43.59 65.04
N SER A 26 -6.81 44.01 65.87
CA SER A 26 -8.25 43.89 65.60
C SER A 26 -8.96 45.20 65.26
N SER A 27 -8.45 46.37 65.66
CA SER A 27 -9.10 47.67 65.40
C SER A 27 -9.12 48.06 63.90
N SER A 28 -8.05 47.78 63.15
CA SER A 28 -7.98 48.06 61.70
C SER A 28 -8.82 47.10 60.85
N LYS A 29 -9.05 45.85 61.31
CA LYS A 29 -9.92 44.87 60.64
C LYS A 29 -11.41 45.07 60.94
N ILE A 30 -11.76 45.66 62.08
CA ILE A 30 -13.16 45.90 62.48
C ILE A 30 -13.70 47.18 61.83
N GLN A 31 -12.91 48.26 61.74
CA GLN A 31 -13.31 49.48 61.00
C GLN A 31 -13.43 49.24 59.49
N THR A 32 -12.53 48.45 58.91
CA THR A 32 -12.60 48.10 57.47
C THR A 32 -13.76 47.16 57.16
N LYS A 33 -14.04 46.13 57.99
CA LYS A 33 -15.23 45.27 57.80
C LYS A 33 -16.56 46.04 57.92
N SER A 34 -16.68 46.96 58.88
CA SER A 34 -17.88 47.81 59.02
C SER A 34 -18.08 48.75 57.82
N SER A 35 -16.99 49.34 57.32
CA SER A 35 -17.02 50.21 56.14
C SER A 35 -17.34 49.43 54.85
N ILE A 36 -16.78 48.23 54.70
CA ILE A 36 -17.05 47.34 53.55
C ILE A 36 -18.49 46.82 53.60
N PHE A 37 -19.02 46.40 54.75
CA PHE A 37 -20.42 45.97 54.87
C PHE A 37 -21.40 47.11 54.58
N LYS A 38 -21.11 48.33 55.05
CA LYS A 38 -21.89 49.53 54.69
C LYS A 38 -21.80 49.83 53.19
N LEU A 39 -20.63 49.66 52.58
CA LEU A 39 -20.45 49.88 51.15
C LEU A 39 -21.21 48.86 50.29
N PHE A 40 -21.24 47.58 50.70
CA PHE A 40 -22.05 46.55 50.05
C PHE A 40 -23.54 46.81 50.23
N HIS A 41 -24.01 47.14 51.44
CA HIS A 41 -25.40 47.54 51.65
C HIS A 41 -25.78 48.78 50.83
N ILE A 42 -24.92 49.78 50.73
CA ILE A 42 -25.16 50.96 49.91
C ILE A 42 -25.22 50.59 48.42
N LYS A 43 -24.41 49.63 47.97
CA LYS A 43 -24.43 49.16 46.58
C LYS A 43 -25.70 48.36 46.28
N ASP A 44 -26.14 47.52 47.21
CA ASP A 44 -27.36 46.73 47.08
C ASP A 44 -28.61 47.64 47.12
N LEU A 45 -28.65 48.60 48.04
CA LEU A 45 -29.70 49.61 48.11
C LEU A 45 -29.73 50.50 46.86
N LYS A 46 -28.57 50.87 46.31
CA LYS A 46 -28.51 51.61 45.03
C LYS A 46 -29.05 50.78 43.87
N LYS A 47 -28.75 49.48 43.84
CA LYS A 47 -29.26 48.58 42.80
C LYS A 47 -30.78 48.42 42.94
N GLU A 48 -31.28 48.24 44.15
CA GLU A 48 -32.71 48.15 44.45
C GLU A 48 -33.45 49.45 44.10
N ILE A 49 -32.86 50.61 44.34
CA ILE A 49 -33.40 51.91 43.89
C ILE A 49 -33.45 51.98 42.36
N VAL A 50 -32.43 51.50 41.65
CA VAL A 50 -32.42 51.48 40.17
C VAL A 50 -33.50 50.53 39.63
N ASP A 51 -33.67 49.38 40.25
CA ASP A 51 -34.67 48.40 39.81
C ASP A 51 -36.09 48.90 40.12
N LEU A 52 -36.34 49.47 41.31
CA LEU A 52 -37.61 50.08 41.70
C LEU A 52 -37.93 51.35 40.87
N THR A 53 -36.93 52.10 40.42
CA THR A 53 -37.17 53.26 39.54
C THR A 53 -37.57 52.83 38.13
N LYS A 54 -36.95 51.77 37.58
CA LYS A 54 -37.39 51.15 36.32
C LYS A 54 -38.80 50.56 36.42
N GLU A 55 -39.09 49.86 37.51
CA GLU A 55 -40.42 49.29 37.72
C GLU A 55 -41.48 50.39 37.86
N ASN A 56 -41.18 51.48 38.59
CA ASN A 56 -42.07 52.64 38.69
C ASN A 56 -42.28 53.35 37.35
N GLN A 57 -41.25 53.47 36.50
CA GLN A 57 -41.42 54.01 35.15
C GLN A 57 -42.37 53.14 34.33
N LEU A 58 -42.18 51.83 34.36
CA LEU A 58 -43.01 50.88 33.62
C LEU A 58 -44.46 50.83 34.15
N LEU A 59 -44.64 51.00 35.46
CA LEU A 59 -45.97 51.12 36.08
C LEU A 59 -46.65 52.45 35.73
N LYS A 60 -45.90 53.56 35.64
CA LYS A 60 -46.42 54.85 35.18
C LYS A 60 -46.87 54.77 33.73
N GLU A 61 -46.05 54.22 32.83
CA GLU A 61 -46.44 54.01 31.44
C GLU A 61 -47.71 53.16 31.32
N LYS A 62 -47.81 52.05 32.08
CA LYS A 62 -49.02 51.23 32.13
C LYS A 62 -50.23 51.98 32.67
N ALA A 63 -50.04 52.82 33.69
CA ALA A 63 -51.11 53.62 34.28
C ALA A 63 -51.60 54.69 33.29
N ASP A 64 -50.70 55.38 32.60
CA ASP A 64 -51.02 56.40 31.60
C ASP A 64 -51.78 55.81 30.40
N ILE A 65 -51.35 54.65 29.91
CA ILE A 65 -52.08 53.89 28.89
C ILE A 65 -53.49 53.55 29.38
N ARG A 66 -53.62 53.07 30.62
CA ARG A 66 -54.90 52.68 31.21
C ARG A 66 -55.84 53.88 31.42
N LEU A 67 -55.29 55.04 31.76
CA LEU A 67 -56.03 56.29 31.94
C LEU A 67 -56.54 56.83 30.60
N SER A 68 -55.70 56.80 29.57
CA SER A 68 -56.07 57.14 28.19
C SER A 68 -57.20 56.24 27.66
N ILE A 69 -57.13 54.93 27.88
CA ILE A 69 -58.19 53.97 27.51
C ILE A 69 -59.51 54.26 28.24
N LYS A 70 -59.46 54.70 29.50
CA LYS A 70 -60.65 54.98 30.32
C LYS A 70 -61.34 56.30 29.96
N GLN A 71 -60.63 57.20 29.28
CA GLN A 71 -61.12 58.52 28.85
C GLN A 71 -61.62 58.54 27.40
N MET A 72 -61.37 57.48 26.61
CA MET A 72 -61.86 57.34 25.24
C MET A 72 -63.35 56.97 25.19
N GLN A 73 -64.06 57.48 24.18
CA GLN A 73 -65.44 57.07 23.89
C GLN A 73 -65.46 55.62 23.36
N PRO A 74 -66.54 54.84 23.57
CA PRO A 74 -66.61 53.43 23.16
C PRO A 74 -66.22 53.18 21.69
N GLU A 75 -66.65 54.04 20.76
CA GLU A 75 -66.29 53.95 19.33
C GLU A 75 -64.79 54.12 19.05
N GLN A 76 -64.09 54.98 19.81
CA GLN A 76 -62.66 55.20 19.63
C GLN A 76 -61.86 54.00 20.14
N LEU A 77 -62.34 53.36 21.21
CA LEU A 77 -61.74 52.15 21.75
C LEU A 77 -61.94 50.97 20.78
N ASP A 78 -63.12 50.83 20.17
CA ASP A 78 -63.39 49.79 19.18
C ASP A 78 -62.53 49.95 17.92
N ASN A 79 -62.33 51.18 17.43
CA ASN A 79 -61.44 51.46 16.31
C ASN A 79 -59.98 51.12 16.65
N LEU A 80 -59.49 51.48 17.85
CA LEU A 80 -58.13 51.12 18.28
C LEU A 80 -57.95 49.60 18.44
N ILE A 81 -58.96 48.90 18.96
CA ILE A 81 -58.96 47.43 19.03
C ILE A 81 -58.90 46.83 17.63
N LYS A 82 -59.67 47.37 16.68
CA LYS A 82 -59.65 46.92 15.28
C LYS A 82 -58.27 47.12 14.65
N ASP A 83 -57.68 48.31 14.78
CA ASP A 83 -56.35 48.62 14.25
C ASP A 83 -55.27 47.72 14.86
N LYS A 84 -55.32 47.48 16.18
CA LYS A 84 -54.38 46.58 16.87
C LYS A 84 -54.57 45.12 16.48
N ASN A 85 -55.79 44.68 16.22
CA ASN A 85 -56.07 43.34 15.69
C ASN A 85 -55.56 43.19 14.25
N GLU A 86 -55.64 44.23 13.42
CA GLU A 86 -55.05 44.23 12.08
C GLU A 86 -53.51 44.17 12.13
N GLU A 87 -52.87 44.90 13.05
CA GLU A 87 -51.43 44.81 13.29
C GLU A 87 -51.01 43.43 13.80
N LEU A 88 -51.77 42.83 14.73
CA LEU A 88 -51.53 41.48 15.23
C LEU A 88 -51.62 40.44 14.11
N ASN A 89 -52.65 40.51 13.27
CA ASN A 89 -52.80 39.61 12.13
C ASN A 89 -51.63 39.73 11.14
N LYS A 90 -51.16 40.95 10.87
CA LYS A 90 -49.96 41.18 10.05
C LYS A 90 -48.73 40.55 10.68
N LEU A 91 -48.52 40.72 11.98
CA LEU A 91 -47.40 40.11 12.71
C LEU A 91 -47.47 38.57 12.70
N ASP A 92 -48.66 37.99 12.88
CA ASP A 92 -48.87 36.54 12.85
C ASP A 92 -48.53 35.96 11.47
N THR A 93 -48.93 36.63 10.38
CA THR A 93 -48.55 36.19 9.03
C THR A 93 -47.02 36.21 8.83
N ILE A 94 -46.33 37.24 9.34
CA ILE A 94 -44.87 37.33 9.27
C ILE A 94 -44.21 36.23 10.10
N ILE A 95 -44.74 35.92 11.29
CA ILE A 95 -44.24 34.84 12.15
C ILE A 95 -44.39 33.49 11.46
N ILE A 96 -45.54 33.22 10.82
CA ILE A 96 -45.76 31.99 10.06
C ILE A 96 -44.75 31.89 8.91
N GLN A 97 -44.59 32.94 8.11
CA GLN A 97 -43.61 32.98 7.02
C GLN A 97 -42.17 32.75 7.50
N LYS A 98 -41.78 33.34 8.64
CA LYS A 98 -40.45 33.12 9.22
C LYS A 98 -40.28 31.69 9.74
N LYS A 99 -41.30 31.09 10.37
CA LYS A 99 -41.28 29.69 10.81
C LYS A 99 -41.12 28.73 9.63
N ASP A 100 -41.80 28.98 8.51
CA ASP A 100 -41.64 28.17 7.31
C ASP A 100 -40.24 28.30 6.69
N LYS A 101 -39.66 29.50 6.67
CA LYS A 101 -38.26 29.72 6.25
C LYS A 101 -37.27 28.97 7.15
N ILE A 102 -37.46 29.02 8.48
CA ILE A 102 -36.63 28.27 9.45
C ILE A 102 -36.73 26.76 9.16
N LYS A 103 -37.95 26.23 9.01
CA LYS A 103 -38.17 24.81 8.69
C LYS A 103 -37.49 24.38 7.38
N ASN A 104 -37.49 25.25 6.37
CA ASN A 104 -36.78 24.99 5.11
C ASN A 104 -35.25 25.05 5.26
N HIS A 105 -34.74 25.98 6.06
CA HIS A 105 -33.32 26.06 6.39
C HIS A 105 -32.87 24.83 7.18
N ASP A 106 -33.64 24.36 8.16
CA ASP A 106 -33.34 23.15 8.94
C ASP A 106 -33.27 21.90 8.07
N LYS A 107 -34.21 21.77 7.11
CA LYS A 107 -34.17 20.69 6.10
C LYS A 107 -32.90 20.77 5.25
N LYS A 108 -32.48 21.99 4.87
CA LYS A 108 -31.26 22.20 4.06
C LYS A 108 -30.01 21.88 4.87
N ILE A 109 -29.96 22.29 6.13
CA ILE A 109 -28.88 21.95 7.07
C ILE A 109 -28.80 20.43 7.19
N ALA A 110 -29.90 19.73 7.52
CA ALA A 110 -29.91 18.28 7.67
C ALA A 110 -29.40 17.54 6.42
N ARG A 111 -29.82 17.98 5.22
CA ARG A 111 -29.29 17.43 3.95
C ARG A 111 -27.78 17.66 3.80
N LEU A 112 -27.31 18.88 4.08
CA LEU A 112 -25.88 19.20 4.02
C LEU A 112 -25.08 18.42 5.06
N THR A 113 -25.61 18.22 6.27
CA THR A 113 -24.94 17.43 7.32
C THR A 113 -24.84 15.96 6.93
N SER A 114 -25.89 15.39 6.34
CA SER A 114 -25.85 14.01 5.82
C SER A 114 -24.81 13.86 4.71
N ARG A 115 -24.78 14.81 3.77
CA ARG A 115 -23.80 14.85 2.69
C ARG A 115 -22.37 14.93 3.23
N LEU A 116 -22.14 15.77 4.24
CA LEU A 116 -20.85 15.88 4.93
C LEU A 116 -20.43 14.56 5.58
N LYS A 117 -21.36 13.87 6.23
CA LYS A 117 -21.09 12.58 6.86
C LYS A 117 -20.70 11.51 5.83
N GLU A 118 -21.39 11.45 4.69
CA GLU A 118 -21.04 10.56 3.58
C GLU A 118 -19.67 10.87 2.98
N LEU A 119 -19.36 12.15 2.77
CA LEU A 119 -18.06 12.60 2.27
C LEU A 119 -16.93 12.24 3.23
N ASN A 120 -17.12 12.46 4.52
CA ASN A 120 -16.13 12.12 5.54
C ASN A 120 -15.86 10.62 5.63
N ALA A 121 -16.89 9.78 5.49
CA ALA A 121 -16.71 8.32 5.45
C ALA A 121 -15.83 7.90 4.26
N LYS A 122 -16.06 8.46 3.06
CA LYS A 122 -15.22 8.21 1.88
C LYS A 122 -13.78 8.67 2.06
N ILE A 123 -13.56 9.77 2.78
CA ILE A 123 -12.20 10.27 3.08
C ILE A 123 -11.43 9.28 3.97
N ILE A 124 -12.09 8.63 4.94
CA ILE A 124 -11.46 7.64 5.82
C ILE A 124 -10.97 6.44 5.02
N ASP A 125 -11.81 5.86 4.16
CA ASP A 125 -11.42 4.73 3.29
C ASP A 125 -10.22 5.10 2.39
N VAL A 126 -10.25 6.29 1.79
CA VAL A 126 -9.13 6.81 0.97
C VAL A 126 -7.87 7.02 1.81
N SER A 127 -7.99 7.42 3.08
CA SER A 127 -6.85 7.64 3.96
C SER A 127 -6.10 6.35 4.31
N ASP A 128 -6.83 5.23 4.42
CA ASP A 128 -6.21 3.93 4.64
C ASP A 128 -5.55 3.41 3.35
N GLU A 129 -6.14 3.66 2.17
CA GLU A 129 -5.47 3.40 0.88
C GLU A 129 -4.17 4.22 0.73
N ILE A 130 -4.17 5.51 1.09
CA ILE A 130 -2.97 6.36 1.10
C ILE A 130 -1.91 5.83 2.07
N LYS A 131 -2.28 5.26 3.22
CA LYS A 131 -1.32 4.61 4.12
C LYS A 131 -0.64 3.42 3.43
N TYR A 132 -1.38 2.54 2.75
CA TYR A 132 -0.77 1.43 2.00
C TYR A 132 0.18 1.93 0.90
N GLU A 133 -0.21 2.99 0.18
CA GLU A 133 0.67 3.63 -0.81
C GLU A 133 1.93 4.24 -0.17
N SER A 134 1.85 4.77 1.05
CA SER A 134 3.01 5.30 1.79
C SER A 134 4.03 4.23 2.17
N TYR A 135 3.61 2.97 2.28
CA TYR A 135 4.49 1.81 2.42
C TYR A 135 4.97 1.23 1.08
N GLY A 136 4.70 1.92 -0.04
CA GLY A 136 5.11 1.48 -1.38
C GLY A 136 4.25 0.37 -1.98
N LEU A 137 3.07 0.11 -1.42
CA LEU A 137 2.10 -0.85 -1.96
C LEU A 137 1.16 -0.13 -2.93
N TYR A 138 1.56 -0.07 -4.20
CA TYR A 138 0.70 0.42 -5.28
C TYR A 138 -0.44 -0.56 -5.57
N LYS A 139 -1.68 -0.06 -5.60
CA LYS A 139 -2.88 -0.81 -5.99
C LYS A 139 -3.23 -0.46 -7.45
N PRO A 140 -3.12 -1.41 -8.40
CA PRO A 140 -3.48 -1.16 -9.78
C PRO A 140 -4.96 -0.75 -9.91
N LYS A 141 -5.21 0.29 -10.70
CA LYS A 141 -6.55 0.73 -11.11
C LYS A 141 -7.06 -0.16 -12.25
N TYR A 142 -6.18 -0.62 -13.13
CA TYR A 142 -6.52 -1.54 -14.22
C TYR A 142 -5.92 -2.92 -13.99
N ASN A 143 -6.59 -3.95 -14.51
CA ASN A 143 -6.15 -5.34 -14.47
C ASN A 143 -6.27 -5.96 -15.86
N PHE A 144 -5.52 -5.42 -16.83
CA PHE A 144 -5.51 -5.98 -18.18
C PHE A 144 -4.59 -7.21 -18.28
N ALA A 145 -4.92 -8.10 -19.24
CA ALA A 145 -4.26 -9.39 -19.37
C ALA A 145 -2.79 -9.31 -19.82
N ASN A 146 -2.42 -8.33 -20.65
CA ASN A 146 -1.09 -8.24 -21.26
C ASN A 146 -0.64 -6.78 -21.48
N SER A 147 0.66 -6.57 -21.70
CA SER A 147 1.21 -5.23 -21.92
C SER A 147 0.67 -4.53 -23.17
N SER A 148 0.22 -5.28 -24.19
CA SER A 148 -0.33 -4.70 -25.42
C SER A 148 -1.70 -4.02 -25.20
N THR A 149 -2.54 -4.56 -24.33
CA THR A 149 -3.83 -3.93 -23.96
C THR A 149 -3.62 -2.65 -23.15
N TYR A 150 -2.67 -2.62 -22.21
CA TYR A 150 -2.23 -1.38 -21.55
C TYR A 150 -1.75 -0.32 -22.56
N LYS A 151 -0.94 -0.73 -23.55
CA LYS A 151 -0.47 0.15 -24.63
C LYS A 151 -1.62 0.68 -25.50
N GLY A 152 -2.63 -0.15 -25.76
CA GLY A 152 -3.86 0.24 -26.44
C GLY A 152 -4.61 1.32 -25.67
N LYS A 153 -4.84 1.10 -24.37
CA LYS A 153 -5.52 2.07 -23.50
C LYS A 153 -4.75 3.37 -23.34
N LEU A 154 -3.41 3.33 -23.29
CA LEU A 154 -2.57 4.53 -23.31
C LEU A 154 -2.77 5.34 -24.61
N SER A 155 -2.85 4.64 -25.75
CA SER A 155 -3.14 5.27 -27.04
C SER A 155 -4.53 5.93 -27.05
N GLU A 156 -5.53 5.29 -26.45
CA GLU A 156 -6.89 5.83 -26.32
C GLU A 156 -6.92 7.10 -25.45
N ILE A 157 -6.26 7.08 -24.27
CA ILE A 157 -6.14 8.27 -23.41
C ILE A 157 -5.47 9.42 -24.17
N ARG A 158 -4.36 9.14 -24.86
CA ARG A 158 -3.67 10.15 -25.69
C ARG A 158 -4.53 10.65 -26.85
N ALA A 159 -5.37 9.81 -27.43
CA ALA A 159 -6.32 10.22 -28.46
C ALA A 159 -7.40 11.15 -27.86
N ASN A 160 -7.93 10.84 -26.68
CA ASN A 160 -8.88 11.67 -25.97
C ASN A 160 -8.28 13.03 -25.59
N GLN A 161 -7.04 13.05 -25.09
CA GLN A 161 -6.31 14.30 -24.82
C GLN A 161 -6.15 15.15 -26.10
N LYS A 162 -5.82 14.53 -27.25
CA LYS A 162 -5.77 15.23 -28.54
C LYS A 162 -7.12 15.80 -28.94
N LEU A 163 -8.22 15.07 -28.70
CA LEU A 163 -9.57 15.55 -28.94
C LEU A 163 -9.92 16.73 -28.01
N MET A 164 -9.52 16.69 -26.74
CA MET A 164 -9.73 17.81 -25.80
C MET A 164 -9.02 19.09 -26.26
N ILE A 165 -7.80 18.96 -26.80
CA ILE A 165 -7.06 20.10 -27.38
C ILE A 165 -7.78 20.60 -28.66
N LYS A 166 -8.19 19.69 -29.55
CA LYS A 166 -8.86 20.03 -30.80
C LYS A 166 -10.21 20.72 -30.58
N ASN A 167 -10.95 20.28 -29.57
CA ASN A 167 -12.26 20.81 -29.20
C ASN A 167 -12.17 22.04 -28.28
N GLU A 168 -10.96 22.54 -28.00
CA GLU A 168 -10.72 23.71 -27.14
C GLU A 168 -11.28 23.56 -25.70
N VAL A 169 -11.29 22.33 -25.16
CA VAL A 169 -11.75 22.03 -23.79
C VAL A 169 -10.61 21.63 -22.83
N ALA A 170 -9.38 21.46 -23.34
CA ALA A 170 -8.20 21.19 -22.51
C ALA A 170 -7.74 22.43 -21.70
N ALA A 171 -8.12 23.62 -22.16
CA ALA A 171 -7.85 24.88 -21.50
C ALA A 171 -8.97 25.86 -21.89
N GLU A 172 -9.33 26.76 -20.99
CA GLU A 172 -10.44 27.68 -21.18
C GLU A 172 -10.01 29.14 -20.99
N ILE A 173 -10.77 30.03 -21.63
CA ILE A 173 -10.67 31.48 -21.44
C ILE A 173 -11.73 31.86 -20.40
N ILE A 174 -11.29 32.37 -19.25
CA ILE A 174 -12.18 32.78 -18.15
C ILE A 174 -12.88 34.10 -18.52
N HIS A 175 -12.09 35.08 -18.97
CA HIS A 175 -12.57 36.39 -19.40
C HIS A 175 -11.94 36.77 -20.75
N GLN A 176 -12.75 37.27 -21.67
CA GLN A 176 -12.27 37.74 -22.97
C GLN A 176 -11.56 39.07 -22.79
N MET A 177 -10.39 39.19 -23.42
CA MET A 177 -9.57 40.41 -23.38
C MET A 177 -9.65 41.15 -24.71
N THR A 178 -9.42 42.46 -24.68
CA THR A 178 -9.18 43.27 -25.88
C THR A 178 -7.68 43.48 -26.08
N LEU A 179 -7.25 43.59 -27.33
CA LEU A 179 -5.91 44.04 -27.70
C LEU A 179 -6.07 45.16 -28.73
N ASN A 180 -5.51 46.34 -28.45
CA ASN A 180 -5.70 47.54 -29.27
C ASN A 180 -7.19 47.79 -29.58
N ASP A 181 -8.03 47.78 -28.54
CA ASP A 181 -9.49 47.90 -28.61
C ASP A 181 -10.22 46.83 -29.43
N SER A 182 -9.53 45.76 -29.86
CA SER A 182 -10.12 44.66 -30.62
C SER A 182 -10.25 43.40 -29.78
N VAL A 183 -11.50 42.97 -29.53
CA VAL A 183 -11.84 41.68 -28.89
C VAL A 183 -11.31 40.50 -29.72
N SER A 184 -11.39 40.60 -31.05
CA SER A 184 -10.90 39.55 -31.96
C SER A 184 -9.39 39.35 -31.84
N GLN A 185 -8.63 40.44 -31.77
CA GLN A 185 -7.18 40.38 -31.59
C GLN A 185 -6.79 39.84 -30.20
N GLY A 186 -7.49 40.26 -29.15
CA GLY A 186 -7.28 39.74 -27.79
C GLY A 186 -7.58 38.25 -27.69
N LYS A 187 -8.70 37.78 -28.24
CA LYS A 187 -9.02 36.34 -28.34
C LYS A 187 -7.96 35.56 -29.11
N LYS A 188 -7.43 36.11 -30.20
CA LYS A 188 -6.35 35.49 -30.98
C LYS A 188 -5.05 35.37 -30.16
N LEU A 189 -4.72 36.36 -29.34
CA LEU A 189 -3.59 36.33 -28.42
C LEU A 189 -3.79 35.25 -27.34
N GLN A 190 -4.95 35.25 -26.68
CA GLN A 190 -5.29 34.24 -25.66
C GLN A 190 -5.21 32.81 -26.23
N LYS A 191 -5.68 32.56 -27.46
CA LYS A 191 -5.53 31.26 -28.12
C LYS A 191 -4.06 30.87 -28.37
N LYS A 192 -3.19 31.82 -28.72
CA LYS A 192 -1.75 31.55 -28.86
C LYS A 192 -1.12 31.22 -27.50
N ASN A 193 -1.49 31.95 -26.45
CA ASN A 193 -1.00 31.70 -25.09
C ASN A 193 -1.48 30.34 -24.56
N ILE A 194 -2.75 29.96 -24.81
CA ILE A 194 -3.25 28.60 -24.52
C ILE A 194 -2.41 27.53 -25.20
N LYS A 195 -2.06 27.72 -26.48
CA LYS A 195 -1.21 26.78 -27.21
C LYS A 195 0.18 26.64 -26.58
N GLN A 196 0.77 27.75 -26.10
CA GLN A 196 2.05 27.73 -25.39
C GLN A 196 1.93 27.04 -24.02
N LEU A 197 0.90 27.40 -23.25
CA LEU A 197 0.55 26.84 -21.96
C LEU A 197 0.41 25.30 -22.01
N LEU A 198 -0.40 24.80 -22.95
CA LEU A 198 -0.59 23.37 -23.15
C LEU A 198 0.69 22.66 -23.60
N ARG A 199 1.54 23.30 -24.41
CA ARG A 199 2.85 22.74 -24.80
C ARG A 199 3.78 22.59 -23.60
N SER A 200 3.88 23.62 -22.76
CA SER A 200 4.70 23.58 -21.54
C SER A 200 4.22 22.49 -20.59
N PHE A 201 2.92 22.46 -20.30
CA PHE A 201 2.34 21.45 -19.41
C PHE A 201 2.53 20.03 -19.93
N ASN A 202 2.29 19.81 -21.23
CA ASN A 202 2.48 18.49 -21.84
C ASN A 202 3.94 18.04 -21.80
N GLY A 203 4.89 18.95 -22.06
CA GLY A 203 6.32 18.64 -21.99
C GLY A 203 6.76 18.25 -20.58
N GLU A 204 6.28 18.96 -19.56
CA GLU A 204 6.56 18.62 -18.16
C GLU A 204 5.93 17.28 -17.74
N CYS A 205 4.69 17.03 -18.16
CA CYS A 205 4.01 15.76 -17.92
C CYS A 205 4.74 14.61 -18.59
N GLU A 206 5.12 14.73 -19.86
CA GLU A 206 5.83 13.68 -20.59
C GLU A 206 7.19 13.37 -19.96
N ALA A 207 7.94 14.40 -19.57
CA ALA A 207 9.21 14.24 -18.86
C ALA A 207 9.05 13.55 -17.49
N ALA A 208 7.93 13.78 -16.81
CA ALA A 208 7.62 13.13 -15.54
C ALA A 208 7.18 11.67 -15.75
N ILE A 209 6.21 11.43 -16.64
CA ILE A 209 5.60 10.13 -16.92
C ILE A 209 6.65 9.14 -17.47
N ASN A 210 7.58 9.57 -18.32
CA ASN A 210 8.61 8.70 -18.88
C ASN A 210 9.55 8.09 -17.82
N LYS A 211 9.60 8.66 -16.61
CA LYS A 211 10.42 8.17 -15.49
C LYS A 211 9.60 7.51 -14.39
N VAL A 212 8.35 7.12 -14.67
CA VAL A 212 7.46 6.54 -13.67
C VAL A 212 7.92 5.17 -13.22
N THR A 213 7.98 5.01 -11.90
CA THR A 213 8.26 3.76 -11.19
C THR A 213 7.30 3.63 -10.03
N LYS A 214 7.18 2.40 -9.50
CA LYS A 214 6.32 2.15 -8.33
C LYS A 214 6.71 3.01 -7.12
N SER A 215 8.00 3.28 -6.94
CA SER A 215 8.54 4.04 -5.81
C SER A 215 8.34 5.55 -5.93
N ASN A 216 8.23 6.09 -7.15
CA ASN A 216 8.20 7.54 -7.37
C ASN A 216 6.84 8.07 -7.89
N PHE A 217 5.84 7.21 -8.04
CA PHE A 217 4.54 7.58 -8.60
C PHE A 217 3.91 8.79 -7.89
N THR A 218 3.88 8.78 -6.55
CA THR A 218 3.34 9.89 -5.74
C THR A 218 4.10 11.19 -5.97
N THR A 219 5.41 11.12 -6.19
CA THR A 219 6.26 12.28 -6.51
C THR A 219 5.96 12.80 -7.92
N ILE A 220 5.72 11.91 -8.89
CA ILE A 220 5.32 12.29 -10.25
C ILE A 220 3.94 12.94 -10.27
N GLU A 221 2.97 12.37 -9.56
CA GLU A 221 1.63 12.95 -9.42
C GLU A 221 1.69 14.34 -8.78
N LYS A 222 2.46 14.51 -7.71
CA LYS A 222 2.72 15.84 -7.11
C LYS A 222 3.39 16.81 -8.09
N ARG A 223 4.33 16.33 -8.92
CA ARG A 223 5.00 17.16 -9.93
C ARG A 223 4.04 17.63 -11.02
N ILE A 224 3.16 16.75 -11.51
CA ILE A 224 2.13 17.09 -12.49
C ILE A 224 1.16 18.13 -11.90
N ASN A 225 0.68 17.91 -10.67
CA ASN A 225 -0.19 18.86 -9.98
C ASN A 225 0.47 20.23 -9.77
N ARG A 226 1.73 20.27 -9.32
CA ARG A 226 2.48 21.52 -9.16
C ARG A 226 2.67 22.25 -10.49
N SER A 227 2.98 21.53 -11.57
CA SER A 227 3.09 22.10 -12.91
C SER A 227 1.78 22.76 -13.33
N PHE A 228 0.66 22.08 -13.14
CA PHE A 228 -0.69 22.59 -13.40
C PHE A 228 -0.98 23.87 -12.60
N GLU A 229 -0.75 23.85 -11.28
CA GLU A 229 -0.97 25.00 -10.39
C GLU A 229 -0.11 26.20 -10.79
N GLN A 230 1.19 25.98 -11.02
CA GLN A 230 2.15 27.04 -11.38
C GLN A 230 1.80 27.66 -12.72
N LEU A 231 1.52 26.84 -13.73
CA LEU A 231 1.20 27.31 -15.08
C LEU A 231 -0.13 28.06 -15.12
N ASN A 232 -1.14 27.62 -14.36
CA ASN A 232 -2.40 28.35 -14.22
C ASN A 232 -2.19 29.68 -13.51
N LYS A 233 -1.44 29.69 -12.40
CA LYS A 233 -1.13 30.92 -11.65
C LYS A 233 -0.41 31.96 -12.51
N LEU A 234 0.57 31.54 -13.31
CA LEU A 234 1.32 32.42 -14.22
C LEU A 234 0.45 33.02 -15.33
N ASN A 235 -0.72 32.45 -15.61
CA ASN A 235 -1.62 32.89 -16.68
C ASN A 235 -2.93 33.50 -16.17
N GLU A 236 -3.04 33.77 -14.87
CA GLU A 236 -4.21 34.44 -14.26
C GLU A 236 -4.48 35.80 -14.90
N GLU A 237 -3.45 36.63 -15.09
CA GLU A 237 -3.58 37.95 -15.73
C GLU A 237 -4.05 37.84 -17.19
N ASN A 238 -3.65 36.77 -17.88
CA ASN A 238 -4.08 36.47 -19.24
C ASN A 238 -5.51 35.90 -19.32
N SER A 239 -6.16 35.68 -18.17
CA SER A 239 -7.50 35.12 -18.07
C SER A 239 -7.67 33.78 -18.79
N ILE A 240 -6.64 32.93 -18.76
CA ILE A 240 -6.64 31.58 -19.34
C ILE A 240 -6.17 30.56 -18.32
N ARG A 241 -6.70 29.34 -18.37
CA ARG A 241 -6.25 28.23 -17.51
C ARG A 241 -6.42 26.87 -18.17
N ILE A 242 -5.63 25.90 -17.76
CA ILE A 242 -5.80 24.48 -18.05
C ILE A 242 -7.00 23.96 -17.22
N THR A 243 -7.82 23.13 -17.82
CA THR A 243 -9.00 22.55 -17.16
C THR A 243 -8.63 21.39 -16.24
N ALA A 244 -9.42 21.17 -15.18
CA ALA A 244 -9.18 20.08 -14.23
C ALA A 244 -9.34 18.71 -14.89
N GLU A 245 -10.28 18.59 -15.85
CA GLU A 245 -10.49 17.37 -16.62
C GLU A 245 -9.25 16.98 -17.44
N TYR A 246 -8.48 17.97 -17.91
CA TYR A 246 -7.24 17.71 -18.64
C TYR A 246 -6.10 17.27 -17.71
N LEU A 247 -6.03 17.84 -16.50
CA LEU A 247 -5.14 17.38 -15.44
C LEU A 247 -5.44 15.92 -15.06
N ASP A 248 -6.70 15.59 -14.81
CA ASP A 248 -7.13 14.24 -14.45
C ASP A 248 -6.76 13.23 -15.55
N SER A 249 -6.96 13.61 -16.83
CA SER A 249 -6.55 12.79 -17.97
C SER A 249 -5.03 12.55 -18.01
N LYS A 250 -4.21 13.50 -17.56
CA LYS A 250 -2.75 13.36 -17.46
C LYS A 250 -2.32 12.49 -16.29
N ILE A 251 -3.01 12.58 -15.15
CA ILE A 251 -2.78 11.69 -14.01
C ILE A 251 -3.16 10.25 -14.37
N ASP A 252 -4.27 10.04 -15.07
CA ASP A 252 -4.67 8.72 -15.57
C ASP A 252 -3.65 8.15 -16.58
N GLU A 253 -3.08 8.98 -17.45
CA GLU A 253 -1.96 8.58 -18.32
C GLU A 253 -0.75 8.12 -17.50
N ALA A 254 -0.39 8.86 -16.44
CA ALA A 254 0.74 8.52 -15.57
C ALA A 254 0.54 7.18 -14.83
N ARG A 255 -0.67 6.93 -14.31
CA ARG A 255 -1.04 5.66 -13.65
C ARG A 255 -0.94 4.50 -14.61
N LEU A 256 -1.53 4.65 -15.79
CA LEU A 256 -1.55 3.60 -16.79
C LEU A 256 -0.14 3.32 -17.34
N ALA A 257 0.72 4.34 -17.41
CA ALA A 257 2.12 4.17 -17.78
C ALA A 257 2.90 3.35 -16.74
N LEU A 258 2.64 3.55 -15.45
CA LEU A 258 3.20 2.72 -14.38
C LEU A 258 2.76 1.26 -14.50
N GLU A 259 1.47 1.01 -14.65
CA GLU A 259 0.93 -0.35 -14.77
C GLU A 259 1.45 -1.06 -16.01
N TYR A 260 1.57 -0.36 -17.14
CA TYR A 260 2.22 -0.87 -18.34
C TYR A 260 3.67 -1.28 -18.08
N ALA A 261 4.44 -0.44 -17.38
CA ALA A 261 5.83 -0.74 -17.05
C ALA A 261 5.94 -1.99 -16.16
N LEU A 262 5.10 -2.11 -15.12
CA LEU A 262 5.04 -3.27 -14.24
C LEU A 262 4.68 -4.54 -15.01
N LYS A 263 3.68 -4.50 -15.88
CA LYS A 263 3.27 -5.67 -16.67
C LYS A 263 4.37 -6.11 -17.64
N LYS A 264 5.08 -5.15 -18.24
CA LYS A 264 6.21 -5.43 -19.13
C LYS A 264 7.40 -6.07 -18.39
N GLU A 265 7.65 -5.66 -17.15
CA GLU A 265 8.66 -6.32 -16.30
C GLU A 265 8.25 -7.75 -15.97
N GLU A 266 6.99 -7.98 -15.59
CA GLU A 266 6.45 -9.31 -15.31
C GLU A 266 6.58 -10.26 -16.52
N GLU A 267 6.19 -9.79 -17.71
CA GLU A 267 6.32 -10.55 -18.97
C GLU A 267 7.78 -10.85 -19.30
N LYS A 268 8.68 -9.89 -19.07
CA LYS A 268 10.13 -10.07 -19.26
C LYS A 268 10.69 -11.13 -18.32
N GLU A 269 10.20 -11.19 -17.08
CA GLU A 269 10.59 -12.25 -16.13
C GLU A 269 10.06 -13.62 -16.57
N ILE A 270 8.82 -13.73 -17.02
CA ILE A 270 8.26 -14.99 -17.57
C ILE A 270 9.13 -15.49 -18.72
N LEU A 271 9.46 -14.61 -19.66
CA LEU A 271 10.26 -14.96 -20.83
C LEU A 271 11.69 -15.39 -20.45
N ARG A 272 12.29 -14.75 -19.44
CA ARG A 272 13.60 -15.14 -18.92
C ARG A 272 13.57 -16.54 -18.33
N GLU A 273 12.55 -16.85 -17.54
CA GLU A 273 12.37 -18.15 -16.92
C GLU A 273 12.14 -19.25 -17.98
N GLN A 274 11.29 -19.00 -18.98
CA GLN A 274 11.07 -19.91 -20.10
C GLN A 274 12.38 -20.21 -20.83
N ARG A 275 13.17 -19.20 -21.17
CA ARG A 275 14.49 -19.38 -21.80
C ARG A 275 15.45 -20.18 -20.93
N GLN A 276 15.42 -19.97 -19.61
CA GLN A 276 16.26 -20.71 -18.67
C GLN A 276 15.87 -22.19 -18.62
N ARG A 277 14.56 -22.49 -18.63
CA ARG A 277 14.05 -23.86 -18.73
C ARG A 277 14.44 -24.52 -20.06
N GLU A 278 14.24 -23.84 -21.18
CA GLU A 278 14.64 -24.32 -22.51
C GLU A 278 16.14 -24.60 -22.62
N GLN A 279 16.98 -23.74 -22.02
CA GLN A 279 18.42 -23.97 -21.97
C GLN A 279 18.77 -25.21 -21.15
N GLU A 280 18.15 -25.37 -19.98
CA GLU A 280 18.37 -26.52 -19.10
C GLU A 280 17.94 -27.83 -19.76
N GLU A 281 16.78 -27.84 -20.44
CA GLU A 281 16.31 -28.99 -21.23
C GLU A 281 17.27 -29.34 -22.38
N ARG A 282 17.77 -28.32 -23.10
CA ARG A 282 18.74 -28.54 -24.19
C ARG A 282 20.07 -29.09 -23.66
N GLN A 283 20.52 -28.63 -22.50
CA GLN A 283 21.73 -29.15 -21.87
C GLN A 283 21.53 -30.60 -21.41
N LEU A 284 20.40 -30.92 -20.78
CA LEU A 284 20.05 -32.29 -20.42
C LEU A 284 20.03 -33.23 -21.64
N GLN A 285 19.43 -32.80 -22.76
CA GLN A 285 19.42 -33.59 -23.99
C GLN A 285 20.83 -33.90 -24.49
N ARG A 286 21.75 -32.92 -24.43
CA ARG A 286 23.16 -33.12 -24.80
C ARG A 286 23.88 -34.06 -23.85
N GLU A 287 23.62 -33.95 -22.55
CA GLU A 287 24.22 -34.84 -21.53
C GLU A 287 23.75 -36.28 -21.71
N LEU A 288 22.44 -36.49 -21.91
CA LEU A 288 21.87 -37.80 -22.21
C LEU A 288 22.47 -38.41 -23.48
N GLU A 289 22.63 -37.61 -24.54
CA GLU A 289 23.24 -38.09 -25.79
C GLU A 289 24.72 -38.46 -25.60
N ASN A 290 25.48 -37.66 -24.85
CA ASN A 290 26.88 -37.92 -24.56
C ASN A 290 27.07 -39.18 -23.71
N GLU A 291 26.29 -39.35 -22.65
CA GLU A 291 26.33 -40.55 -21.81
C GLU A 291 25.89 -41.80 -22.58
N ARG A 292 24.84 -41.70 -23.39
CA ARG A 292 24.39 -42.79 -24.26
C ARG A 292 25.52 -43.26 -25.19
N LYS A 293 26.19 -42.32 -25.87
CA LYS A 293 27.35 -42.62 -26.73
C LYS A 293 28.50 -43.26 -25.96
N LYS A 294 28.72 -42.85 -24.71
CA LYS A 294 29.75 -43.45 -23.84
C LYS A 294 29.42 -44.90 -23.52
N TYR A 295 28.18 -45.17 -23.06
CA TYR A 295 27.75 -46.54 -22.76
C TYR A 295 27.72 -47.44 -24.00
N GLU A 296 27.35 -46.93 -25.18
CA GLU A 296 27.40 -47.69 -26.44
C GLU A 296 28.84 -48.09 -26.84
N LYS A 297 29.82 -47.19 -26.64
CA LYS A 297 31.23 -47.49 -26.88
C LYS A 297 31.77 -48.51 -25.89
N ASP A 298 31.48 -48.33 -24.61
CA ASP A 298 31.93 -49.23 -23.54
C ASP A 298 31.34 -50.63 -23.74
N GLU A 299 30.03 -50.73 -24.04
CA GLU A 299 29.37 -52.00 -24.34
C GLU A 299 30.02 -52.69 -25.54
N SER A 300 30.26 -51.98 -26.66
CA SER A 300 30.93 -52.58 -27.82
C SER A 300 32.35 -53.05 -27.49
N HIS A 301 33.09 -52.31 -26.67
CA HIS A 301 34.44 -52.68 -26.23
C HIS A 301 34.42 -53.96 -25.40
N PHE A 302 33.55 -54.04 -24.38
CA PHE A 302 33.46 -55.21 -23.51
C PHE A 302 32.87 -56.44 -24.22
N GLN A 303 31.90 -56.27 -25.13
CA GLN A 303 31.40 -57.38 -25.95
C GLN A 303 32.47 -57.97 -26.87
N LYS A 304 33.35 -57.12 -27.44
CA LYS A 304 34.50 -57.61 -28.22
C LYS A 304 35.50 -58.36 -27.35
N ALA A 305 35.81 -57.83 -26.16
CA ALA A 305 36.70 -58.50 -25.21
C ALA A 305 36.12 -59.85 -24.75
N GLU A 306 34.82 -59.91 -24.45
CA GLU A 306 34.11 -61.15 -24.08
C GLU A 306 34.24 -62.21 -25.18
N ARG A 307 33.96 -61.85 -26.45
CA ARG A 307 34.10 -62.79 -27.59
C ARG A 307 35.53 -63.33 -27.73
N LEU A 308 36.54 -62.48 -27.55
CA LEU A 308 37.94 -62.90 -27.61
C LEU A 308 38.31 -63.87 -26.48
N VAL A 309 37.80 -63.63 -25.26
CA VAL A 309 38.01 -64.54 -24.12
C VAL A 309 37.26 -65.86 -24.34
N GLU A 310 36.04 -65.83 -24.87
CA GLU A 310 35.28 -67.03 -25.25
C GLU A 310 36.00 -67.89 -26.30
N GLU A 311 36.59 -67.25 -27.31
CA GLU A 311 37.39 -67.94 -28.34
C GLU A 311 38.65 -68.57 -27.74
N LYS A 312 39.36 -67.87 -26.84
CA LYS A 312 40.52 -68.42 -26.13
C LYS A 312 40.15 -69.61 -25.26
N ILE A 313 39.03 -69.54 -24.53
CA ILE A 313 38.54 -70.66 -23.71
C ILE A 313 38.28 -71.91 -24.57
N LYS A 314 37.80 -71.76 -25.81
CA LYS A 314 37.59 -72.88 -26.74
C LYS A 314 38.88 -73.52 -27.26
N GLN A 315 39.98 -72.77 -27.30
CA GLN A 315 41.27 -73.21 -27.86
C GLN A 315 42.24 -73.71 -26.79
N THR A 316 42.07 -73.32 -25.53
CA THR A 316 42.95 -73.70 -24.42
C THR A 316 42.63 -75.09 -23.88
N THR A 317 43.65 -75.93 -23.73
CA THR A 317 43.58 -77.30 -23.14
C THR A 317 44.14 -77.38 -21.72
N ASN A 318 44.75 -76.30 -21.21
CA ASN A 318 45.40 -76.25 -19.91
C ASN A 318 44.43 -75.84 -18.80
N GLU A 319 44.28 -76.65 -17.74
CA GLU A 319 43.22 -76.48 -16.73
C GLU A 319 43.36 -75.19 -15.89
N SER A 320 44.58 -74.79 -15.53
CA SER A 320 44.80 -73.58 -14.70
C SER A 320 44.48 -72.29 -15.46
N GLU A 321 44.82 -72.25 -16.74
CA GLU A 321 44.56 -71.13 -17.65
C GLU A 321 43.07 -71.04 -18.03
N LEU A 322 42.39 -72.18 -18.09
CA LEU A 322 40.95 -72.24 -18.32
C LEU A 322 40.16 -71.68 -17.12
N ILE A 323 40.65 -71.88 -15.89
CA ILE A 323 40.06 -71.30 -14.68
C ILE A 323 40.25 -69.77 -14.65
N SER A 324 41.43 -69.25 -15.00
CA SER A 324 41.68 -67.80 -15.02
C SER A 324 40.85 -67.09 -16.09
N LEU A 325 40.75 -67.66 -17.31
CA LEU A 325 39.93 -67.11 -18.39
C LEU A 325 38.44 -67.12 -18.07
N LYS A 326 37.93 -68.16 -17.39
CA LYS A 326 36.54 -68.19 -16.91
C LYS A 326 36.25 -67.09 -15.89
N ASN A 327 37.17 -66.82 -14.97
CA ASN A 327 37.03 -65.72 -14.01
C ASN A 327 37.04 -64.36 -14.72
N GLU A 328 37.90 -64.17 -15.72
CA GLU A 328 37.94 -62.94 -16.53
C GLU A 328 36.63 -62.75 -17.31
N LEU A 329 36.09 -63.80 -17.91
CA LEU A 329 34.80 -63.78 -18.60
C LEU A 329 33.66 -63.39 -17.65
N GLN A 330 33.63 -63.95 -16.43
CA GLN A 330 32.63 -63.59 -15.42
C GLN A 330 32.73 -62.11 -15.01
N GLN A 331 33.96 -61.57 -14.89
CA GLN A 331 34.15 -60.14 -14.62
C GLN A 331 33.69 -59.25 -15.78
N LEU A 332 33.93 -59.66 -17.03
CA LEU A 332 33.45 -58.95 -18.22
C LEU A 332 31.92 -58.96 -18.30
N GLN A 333 31.28 -60.10 -18.03
CA GLN A 333 29.84 -60.23 -17.98
C GLN A 333 29.22 -59.37 -16.87
N ALA A 334 29.82 -59.34 -15.68
CA ALA A 334 29.38 -58.46 -14.61
C ALA A 334 29.48 -56.97 -15.02
N LYS A 335 30.58 -56.56 -15.68
CA LYS A 335 30.72 -55.20 -16.21
C LYS A 335 29.66 -54.88 -17.27
N LEU A 336 29.40 -55.78 -18.20
CA LEU A 336 28.34 -55.62 -19.21
C LEU A 336 26.95 -55.46 -18.57
N ALA A 337 26.63 -56.29 -17.57
CA ALA A 337 25.37 -56.18 -16.82
C ALA A 337 25.23 -54.81 -16.14
N THR A 338 26.31 -54.29 -15.50
CA THR A 338 26.27 -52.95 -14.90
C THR A 338 26.09 -51.82 -15.91
N ILE A 339 26.60 -51.98 -17.13
CA ILE A 339 26.42 -51.00 -18.22
C ILE A 339 24.97 -51.03 -18.72
N GLN A 340 24.39 -52.23 -18.88
CA GLN A 340 23.00 -52.40 -19.27
C GLN A 340 22.05 -51.77 -18.24
N GLU A 341 22.28 -52.00 -16.94
CA GLU A 341 21.50 -51.38 -15.86
C GLU A 341 21.59 -49.84 -15.89
N LYS A 342 22.79 -49.29 -16.14
CA LYS A 342 22.98 -47.84 -16.29
C LYS A 342 22.28 -47.26 -17.51
N LYS A 343 22.28 -47.98 -18.64
CA LYS A 343 21.53 -47.60 -19.84
C LYS A 343 20.03 -47.58 -19.58
N GLU A 344 19.49 -48.62 -18.94
CA GLU A 344 18.07 -48.68 -18.60
C GLU A 344 17.66 -47.52 -17.68
N LYS A 345 18.48 -47.19 -16.67
CA LYS A 345 18.27 -46.01 -15.82
C LYS A 345 18.28 -44.70 -16.62
N LEU A 346 19.18 -44.57 -17.59
CA LEU A 346 19.26 -43.39 -18.46
C LEU A 346 18.04 -43.27 -19.38
N GLU A 347 17.56 -44.39 -19.92
CA GLU A 347 16.34 -44.43 -20.74
C GLU A 347 15.10 -44.10 -19.92
N ASN A 348 14.96 -44.65 -18.72
CA ASN A 348 13.89 -44.31 -17.79
C ASN A 348 13.89 -42.81 -17.47
N ARG A 349 15.07 -42.20 -17.32
CA ARG A 349 15.21 -40.77 -17.09
C ARG A 349 14.88 -39.91 -18.32
N ALA A 350 15.13 -40.42 -19.52
CA ALA A 350 14.71 -39.77 -20.76
C ALA A 350 13.19 -39.89 -20.99
N ALA A 351 12.59 -41.02 -20.60
CA ALA A 351 11.17 -41.30 -20.75
C ALA A 351 10.29 -40.55 -19.74
N ASN A 352 10.79 -40.28 -18.54
CA ASN A 352 10.05 -39.58 -17.48
C ASN A 352 10.40 -38.08 -17.43
N PRO A 353 9.64 -37.19 -18.08
CA PRO A 353 9.96 -35.77 -18.13
C PRO A 353 9.80 -35.04 -16.78
N THR A 354 9.12 -35.66 -15.82
CA THR A 354 8.89 -35.12 -14.47
C THR A 354 9.99 -35.49 -13.48
N ALA A 355 10.85 -36.45 -13.83
CA ALA A 355 11.91 -36.94 -12.96
C ALA A 355 13.06 -35.95 -12.87
N GLY A 356 13.60 -35.77 -11.66
CA GLY A 356 14.69 -34.83 -11.40
C GLY A 356 15.12 -34.82 -9.94
N TYR A 357 15.93 -33.80 -9.62
CA TYR A 357 16.41 -33.55 -8.26
C TYR A 357 15.80 -32.26 -7.72
N VAL A 358 15.23 -32.33 -6.52
CA VAL A 358 14.97 -31.14 -5.71
C VAL A 358 16.19 -30.91 -4.85
N TYR A 359 16.79 -29.71 -4.98
CA TYR A 359 17.96 -29.32 -4.21
C TYR A 359 17.61 -28.24 -3.19
N ILE A 360 18.27 -28.32 -2.03
CA ILE A 360 18.19 -27.33 -0.98
C ILE A 360 19.59 -26.82 -0.72
N ILE A 361 19.80 -25.53 -0.99
CA ILE A 361 21.11 -24.89 -0.93
C ILE A 361 21.06 -23.62 -0.09
N SER A 362 22.18 -23.27 0.53
CA SER A 362 22.33 -22.00 1.24
C SER A 362 23.62 -21.30 0.84
N ASN A 363 23.73 -20.02 1.15
CA ASN A 363 24.95 -19.25 0.97
C ASN A 363 25.04 -18.23 2.09
N VAL A 364 25.66 -18.67 3.19
CA VAL A 364 25.72 -17.89 4.44
C VAL A 364 26.47 -16.58 4.24
N GLY A 365 27.54 -16.59 3.43
CA GLY A 365 28.33 -15.38 3.18
C GLY A 365 27.60 -14.31 2.38
N SER A 366 26.67 -14.69 1.50
CA SER A 366 25.94 -13.73 0.64
C SER A 366 24.58 -13.34 1.19
N PHE A 367 23.85 -14.30 1.79
CA PHE A 367 22.47 -14.08 2.22
C PHE A 367 22.30 -14.06 3.73
N GLY A 368 23.25 -14.59 4.49
CA GLY A 368 23.16 -14.73 5.94
C GLY A 368 22.65 -16.10 6.40
N LYS A 369 22.49 -16.25 7.72
CA LYS A 369 22.06 -17.50 8.33
C LYS A 369 20.57 -17.78 8.10
N ASP A 370 20.21 -19.06 8.05
CA ASP A 370 18.83 -19.56 7.97
C ASP A 370 18.08 -19.13 6.68
N ILE A 371 18.85 -18.82 5.63
CA ILE A 371 18.32 -18.49 4.31
C ILE A 371 18.65 -19.60 3.33
N TYR A 372 17.61 -20.28 2.89
CA TYR A 372 17.69 -21.43 2.00
C TYR A 372 16.99 -21.16 0.69
N LYS A 373 17.58 -21.65 -0.40
CA LYS A 373 16.93 -21.77 -1.69
C LYS A 373 16.50 -23.21 -1.89
N ILE A 374 15.23 -23.38 -2.27
CA ILE A 374 14.68 -24.65 -2.71
C ILE A 374 14.46 -24.51 -4.21
N GLY A 375 15.00 -25.44 -4.99
CA GLY A 375 14.82 -25.44 -6.44
C GLY A 375 14.84 -26.86 -6.99
N VAL A 376 14.53 -26.97 -8.28
CA VAL A 376 14.50 -28.23 -9.00
C VAL A 376 15.47 -28.18 -10.17
N THR A 377 16.07 -29.33 -10.49
CA THR A 377 16.85 -29.52 -11.70
C THR A 377 16.60 -30.88 -12.32
N ARG A 378 16.68 -30.95 -13.65
CA ARG A 378 16.55 -32.20 -14.38
C ARG A 378 17.89 -32.76 -14.88
N ARG A 379 18.99 -32.04 -14.65
CA ARG A 379 20.34 -32.47 -15.07
C ARG A 379 20.68 -33.85 -14.50
N LEU A 380 21.55 -34.58 -15.21
CA LEU A 380 21.99 -35.89 -14.76
C LEU A 380 22.79 -35.77 -13.45
N ASP A 381 23.69 -34.79 -13.40
CA ASP A 381 24.38 -34.37 -12.19
C ASP A 381 23.77 -33.05 -11.65
N PRO A 382 23.09 -33.05 -10.49
CA PRO A 382 22.55 -31.83 -9.91
C PRO A 382 23.62 -30.82 -9.46
N MET A 383 24.87 -31.26 -9.22
CA MET A 383 25.96 -30.38 -8.77
C MET A 383 26.36 -29.36 -9.85
N ASP A 384 26.31 -29.75 -11.13
CA ASP A 384 26.60 -28.83 -12.24
C ASP A 384 25.66 -27.63 -12.22
N ARG A 385 24.36 -27.85 -11.97
CA ARG A 385 23.38 -26.77 -11.84
C ARG A 385 23.69 -25.86 -10.66
N ILE A 386 24.04 -26.44 -9.51
CA ILE A 386 24.33 -25.67 -8.30
C ILE A 386 25.59 -24.80 -8.50
N ASN A 387 26.61 -25.34 -9.18
CA ASN A 387 27.83 -24.61 -9.53
C ASN A 387 27.57 -23.48 -10.53
N GLU A 388 26.73 -23.71 -11.55
CA GLU A 388 26.28 -22.67 -12.49
C GLU A 388 25.61 -21.50 -11.74
N LEU A 389 24.74 -21.81 -10.76
CA LEU A 389 24.04 -20.80 -9.95
C LEU A 389 25.00 -19.96 -9.09
N GLY A 390 26.04 -20.58 -8.53
CA GLY A 390 27.04 -19.91 -7.70
C GLY A 390 28.01 -19.04 -8.51
N SER A 391 28.47 -19.52 -9.66
CA SER A 391 29.59 -18.93 -10.42
C SER A 391 29.40 -17.50 -10.93
N ALA A 392 28.17 -17.08 -11.22
CA ALA A 392 27.92 -15.83 -11.94
C ALA A 392 27.23 -14.73 -11.10
N SER A 393 26.65 -15.08 -9.95
CA SER A 393 25.62 -14.23 -9.32
C SER A 393 25.84 -13.91 -7.85
N VAL A 394 26.79 -14.57 -7.17
CA VAL A 394 27.03 -14.42 -5.74
C VAL A 394 28.53 -14.45 -5.39
N PRO A 395 28.98 -13.71 -4.35
CA PRO A 395 30.39 -13.68 -3.95
C PRO A 395 30.98 -15.02 -3.48
N PHE A 396 30.17 -15.89 -2.88
CA PHE A 396 30.59 -17.19 -2.35
C PHE A 396 29.81 -18.31 -3.04
N LYS A 397 30.35 -19.54 -3.05
CA LYS A 397 29.63 -20.71 -3.56
C LYS A 397 28.44 -21.10 -2.68
N PHE A 398 27.51 -21.85 -3.24
CA PHE A 398 26.39 -22.43 -2.50
C PHE A 398 26.83 -23.70 -1.77
N ASP A 399 26.43 -23.82 -0.51
CA ASP A 399 26.52 -25.05 0.28
C ASP A 399 25.28 -25.91 0.01
N VAL A 400 25.48 -27.21 -0.22
CA VAL A 400 24.39 -28.16 -0.48
C VAL A 400 23.97 -28.83 0.81
N HIS A 401 22.69 -28.73 1.13
CA HIS A 401 22.12 -29.33 2.34
C HIS A 401 21.36 -30.62 2.06
N ALA A 402 20.66 -30.70 0.92
CA ALA A 402 19.92 -31.89 0.52
C ALA A 402 19.83 -31.98 -1.00
N LEU A 403 19.94 -33.20 -1.51
CA LEU A 403 19.64 -33.58 -2.89
C LEU A 403 18.63 -34.72 -2.86
N ILE A 404 17.43 -34.47 -3.37
CA ILE A 404 16.31 -35.39 -3.27
C ILE A 404 15.91 -35.80 -4.68
N PHE A 405 16.13 -37.06 -5.03
CA PHE A 405 15.64 -37.61 -6.29
C PHE A 405 14.15 -37.91 -6.19
N SER A 406 13.38 -37.52 -7.20
CA SER A 406 11.95 -37.83 -7.30
C SER A 406 11.53 -37.96 -8.77
N ASP A 407 10.67 -38.93 -9.06
CA ASP A 407 10.02 -39.09 -10.37
C ASP A 407 9.02 -37.95 -10.67
N GLN A 408 8.58 -37.23 -9.63
CA GLN A 408 7.70 -36.06 -9.71
C GLN A 408 8.35 -34.85 -9.03
N ALA A 409 9.57 -34.51 -9.43
CA ALA A 409 10.38 -33.48 -8.76
C ALA A 409 9.70 -32.09 -8.73
N TYR A 410 8.98 -31.71 -9.79
CA TYR A 410 8.22 -30.46 -9.83
C TYR A 410 7.06 -30.41 -8.83
N GLN A 411 6.40 -31.54 -8.58
CA GLN A 411 5.28 -31.58 -7.63
C GLN A 411 5.82 -31.42 -6.21
N LEU A 412 6.88 -32.16 -5.87
CA LEU A 412 7.56 -32.04 -4.58
C LEU A 412 8.06 -30.61 -4.33
N GLU A 413 8.66 -29.98 -5.34
CA GLU A 413 9.13 -28.59 -5.24
C GLU A 413 7.98 -27.61 -4.98
N ALA A 414 6.87 -27.74 -5.71
CA ALA A 414 5.68 -26.94 -5.52
C ALA A 414 5.05 -27.12 -4.12
N GLU A 415 5.03 -28.35 -3.60
CA GLU A 415 4.56 -28.66 -2.24
C GLU A 415 5.40 -27.95 -1.18
N LEU A 416 6.73 -28.06 -1.26
CA LEU A 416 7.66 -27.37 -0.35
C LEU A 416 7.49 -25.84 -0.43
N HIS A 417 7.33 -25.32 -1.64
CA HIS A 417 7.10 -23.90 -1.90
C HIS A 417 5.81 -23.36 -1.31
N ASN A 418 4.75 -24.16 -1.32
CA ASN A 418 3.46 -23.83 -0.73
C ASN A 418 3.54 -23.92 0.81
N TYR A 419 4.21 -24.95 1.33
CA TYR A 419 4.40 -25.12 2.77
C TYR A 419 5.17 -23.94 3.39
N PHE A 420 6.23 -23.48 2.73
CA PHE A 420 7.08 -22.36 3.19
C PHE A 420 6.67 -20.98 2.66
N ASP A 421 5.47 -20.84 2.07
CA ASP A 421 5.07 -19.59 1.41
C ASP A 421 5.11 -18.36 2.36
N LYS A 422 4.71 -18.57 3.62
CA LYS A 422 4.76 -17.55 4.68
C LYS A 422 6.18 -17.13 5.05
N GLN A 423 7.17 -17.97 4.80
CA GLN A 423 8.59 -17.72 5.08
C GLN A 423 9.40 -17.24 3.87
N ARG A 424 8.78 -17.06 2.69
CA ARG A 424 9.46 -16.47 1.52
C ARG A 424 10.10 -15.12 1.85
N ILE A 425 11.33 -14.92 1.42
CA ILE A 425 12.03 -13.64 1.56
C ILE A 425 11.41 -12.60 0.63
N ASN A 426 11.19 -12.97 -0.63
CA ASN A 426 10.54 -12.08 -1.58
C ASN A 426 9.02 -12.29 -1.58
N LYS A 427 8.28 -11.34 -0.98
CA LYS A 427 6.81 -11.36 -0.91
C LYS A 427 6.12 -10.85 -2.17
N VAL A 428 6.85 -10.14 -3.03
CA VAL A 428 6.30 -9.52 -4.24
C VAL A 428 6.52 -10.43 -5.44
N ASN A 429 7.75 -10.92 -5.63
CA ASN A 429 8.09 -11.85 -6.68
C ASN A 429 8.22 -13.27 -6.11
N ARG A 430 7.12 -14.02 -6.18
CA ARG A 430 7.05 -15.40 -5.68
C ARG A 430 7.88 -16.40 -6.49
N ARG A 431 8.39 -16.01 -7.68
CA ARG A 431 9.34 -16.82 -8.48
C ARG A 431 10.77 -16.81 -7.91
N LYS A 432 11.04 -15.97 -6.91
CA LYS A 432 12.32 -16.00 -6.18
C LYS A 432 12.16 -16.93 -4.99
N GLU A 433 12.76 -18.10 -5.10
CA GLU A 433 12.52 -19.27 -4.25
C GLU A 433 13.49 -19.31 -3.05
N TYR A 434 13.65 -18.17 -2.38
CA TYR A 434 14.43 -18.07 -1.15
C TYR A 434 13.51 -17.93 0.06
N PHE A 435 13.82 -18.67 1.11
CA PHE A 435 13.01 -18.81 2.31
C PHE A 435 13.86 -18.58 3.56
N ASN A 436 13.31 -17.85 4.53
CA ASN A 436 13.91 -17.70 5.86
C ASN A 436 13.34 -18.79 6.78
N ILE A 437 14.03 -19.91 6.84
CA ILE A 437 13.58 -21.14 7.51
C ILE A 437 14.77 -21.82 8.17
N THR A 438 14.52 -22.57 9.23
CA THR A 438 15.57 -23.33 9.91
C THR A 438 15.78 -24.68 9.24
N ILE A 439 17.01 -25.19 9.32
CA ILE A 439 17.34 -26.53 8.80
C ILE A 439 16.49 -27.64 9.45
N ASN A 440 16.08 -27.44 10.70
CA ASN A 440 15.22 -28.36 11.45
C ASN A 440 13.80 -28.42 10.88
N GLU A 441 13.25 -27.29 10.44
CA GLU A 441 11.93 -27.25 9.79
C GLU A 441 11.96 -27.98 8.45
N ILE A 442 13.02 -27.79 7.66
CA ILE A 442 13.24 -28.51 6.40
C ILE A 442 13.28 -30.02 6.68
N LYS A 443 14.09 -30.45 7.65
CA LYS A 443 14.23 -31.86 8.02
C LYS A 443 12.90 -32.46 8.49
N LYS A 444 12.09 -31.69 9.21
CA LYS A 444 10.77 -32.15 9.67
C LYS A 444 9.84 -32.43 8.49
N VAL A 445 9.75 -31.52 7.53
CA VAL A 445 8.91 -31.68 6.34
C VAL A 445 9.40 -32.86 5.48
N LEU A 446 10.71 -32.96 5.25
CA LEU A 446 11.27 -34.05 4.46
C LEU A 446 11.07 -35.44 5.11
N LYS A 447 11.04 -35.53 6.44
CA LYS A 447 10.72 -36.77 7.16
C LYS A 447 9.28 -37.24 7.00
N GLU A 448 8.35 -36.35 6.66
CA GLU A 448 6.96 -36.72 6.40
C GLU A 448 6.85 -37.48 5.07
N HIS A 449 7.76 -37.22 4.12
CA HIS A 449 7.91 -37.96 2.87
C HIS A 449 8.82 -39.19 3.06
N LYS A 450 8.27 -40.24 3.66
CA LYS A 450 8.99 -41.47 4.05
C LYS A 450 9.66 -42.25 2.92
N ASP A 451 9.28 -41.98 1.67
CA ASP A 451 9.75 -42.73 0.49
C ASP A 451 11.02 -42.13 -0.14
N LEU A 452 11.55 -41.03 0.40
CA LEU A 452 12.68 -40.30 -0.17
C LEU A 452 13.97 -40.60 0.61
N THR A 453 14.92 -41.26 -0.03
CA THR A 453 16.32 -41.36 0.45
C THR A 453 17.09 -40.11 0.04
N PHE A 454 17.64 -39.39 1.02
CA PHE A 454 18.49 -38.22 0.80
C PHE A 454 19.58 -38.13 1.86
N ASP A 455 20.77 -37.72 1.46
CA ASP A 455 21.83 -37.33 2.38
C ASP A 455 21.63 -35.87 2.79
N PHE A 456 21.65 -35.63 4.11
CA PHE A 456 21.32 -34.33 4.68
C PHE A 456 22.53 -33.76 5.42
N HIS A 457 23.08 -32.66 4.90
CA HIS A 457 24.20 -31.94 5.51
C HIS A 457 23.67 -30.77 6.33
N GLU A 458 23.68 -30.90 7.67
CA GLU A 458 23.11 -29.88 8.56
C GLU A 458 23.94 -28.61 8.66
N VAL A 459 25.26 -28.74 8.60
CA VAL A 459 26.20 -27.63 8.78
C VAL A 459 26.77 -27.23 7.43
N PRO A 460 26.58 -25.98 6.98
CA PRO A 460 27.23 -25.49 5.76
C PRO A 460 28.74 -25.42 5.98
N GLU A 461 29.53 -25.84 4.98
CA GLU A 461 30.98 -25.78 5.03
C GLU A 461 31.47 -24.34 4.94
N ALA A 462 30.89 -23.55 4.02
CA ALA A 462 31.14 -22.12 3.85
C ALA A 462 32.62 -21.74 4.00
N SER A 463 33.52 -22.52 3.40
CA SER A 463 34.98 -22.44 3.61
C SER A 463 35.52 -21.05 3.27
N GLU A 464 35.28 -20.58 2.06
CA GLU A 464 35.71 -19.26 1.57
C GLU A 464 35.22 -18.11 2.47
N TYR A 465 34.01 -18.20 3.00
CA TYR A 465 33.44 -17.19 3.91
C TYR A 465 34.09 -17.23 5.29
N ARG A 466 34.29 -18.43 5.87
CA ARG A 466 34.95 -18.60 7.17
C ARG A 466 36.41 -18.16 7.11
N ASP A 467 37.10 -18.46 6.02
CA ASP A 467 38.47 -18.01 5.77
C ASP A 467 38.53 -16.48 5.65
N SER A 468 37.56 -15.87 4.96
CA SER A 468 37.46 -14.40 4.86
C SER A 468 37.28 -13.75 6.24
N LEU A 469 36.42 -14.31 7.10
CA LEU A 469 36.24 -13.83 8.49
C LEU A 469 37.49 -14.05 9.36
N LEU A 470 38.24 -15.13 9.14
CA LEU A 470 39.50 -15.38 9.83
C LEU A 470 40.57 -14.35 9.44
N ILE A 471 40.66 -14.01 8.15
CA ILE A 471 41.57 -12.97 7.65
C ILE A 471 41.19 -11.60 8.22
N GLU A 472 39.89 -11.27 8.29
CA GLU A 472 39.42 -10.01 8.87
C GLU A 472 39.71 -9.89 10.37
N LYS A 473 39.64 -11.00 11.13
CA LYS A 473 39.96 -11.00 12.57
C LYS A 473 41.46 -10.92 12.88
N ASN A 474 42.30 -11.34 11.94
CA ASN A 474 43.75 -11.35 12.09
C ASN A 474 44.43 -10.07 11.56
N ASN A 475 43.67 -9.20 10.88
CA ASN A 475 44.04 -7.85 10.49
C ASN A 475 43.42 -6.84 11.45
#